data_AF-A0A7V9QY04-F1
#
_entry.id   AF-A0A7V9QY04-F1
#
_cell.length_a   1.000
_cell.length_b   1.000
_cell.length_c   1.000
_cell.angle_alpha   90.00
_cell.angle_beta   90.00
_cell.angle_gamma   90.00
#
_symmetry.space_group_name_H-M   'P 1'
#
loop_
_entity.id
_entity.type
_entity.pdbx_description
1 polymer ?
#
loop_
_entity_poly.entity_id
_entity_poly.type
_entity_poly.pdbx_seq_one_letter_code
_entity_poly.pdbx_strand_id
1 'polypeptide(L)'
;MARRRIPSAFAYVSSTDCPLDQSQIVPRKARRCRLLYGICKRHPLTSRPVRRRRRSGSVSSVQRSPSSPTARRVVLDAADITRALTRISHEILERNKGSADLVVLGIPTRGVALARRIASVMGQVEAHDVPSGSLDITMYRDDLRLRPARTLEPTEIPPRGVDGAVVVLVDDVLFSGRTVRAALDALGDVGRPRVVQLAVLVDRGHRQLPIRADFVGKNLPTSLLETVQVSLDEYDGDDAVLISAAKETGS
;
A
#
# COMPACT_ATOMS: atom_id res chain seq x y z
N MET A 1 -58.78 -31.30 -8.06
CA MET A 1 -58.39 -32.17 -9.19
C MET A 1 -57.58 -31.32 -10.15
N ALA A 2 -56.24 -31.44 -10.17
CA ALA A 2 -55.47 -32.26 -11.12
C ALA A 2 -55.60 -31.71 -12.56
N ARG A 3 -54.56 -31.33 -13.34
CA ARG A 3 -53.13 -31.65 -13.36
C ARG A 3 -52.36 -30.63 -14.24
N ARG A 4 -51.08 -30.53 -13.93
CA ARG A 4 -49.91 -30.03 -14.70
C ARG A 4 -49.98 -30.18 -16.24
N ARG A 5 -49.29 -29.28 -16.95
CA ARG A 5 -48.34 -29.62 -18.04
C ARG A 5 -47.37 -28.46 -18.34
N ILE A 6 -46.10 -28.71 -18.04
CA ILE A 6 -44.90 -28.06 -18.61
C ILE A 6 -44.35 -29.05 -19.64
N PRO A 7 -43.83 -28.62 -20.79
CA PRO A 7 -42.85 -29.40 -21.52
C PRO A 7 -41.44 -28.83 -21.30
N SER A 8 -40.57 -29.74 -20.88
CA SER A 8 -39.13 -29.71 -20.88
C SER A 8 -38.54 -29.72 -22.29
N ALA A 9 -37.45 -28.99 -22.51
CA ALA A 9 -36.43 -29.39 -23.48
C ALA A 9 -35.05 -28.91 -23.00
N PHE A 10 -34.39 -29.80 -22.29
CA PHE A 10 -32.97 -29.80 -21.98
C PHE A 10 -32.26 -30.32 -23.24
N ALA A 11 -31.36 -29.55 -23.83
CA ALA A 11 -30.45 -30.03 -24.87
C ALA A 11 -29.02 -29.81 -24.38
N TYR A 12 -28.30 -30.92 -24.21
CA TYR A 12 -26.90 -31.01 -23.82
C TYR A 12 -26.16 -31.73 -24.97
N VAL A 13 -24.89 -31.38 -25.14
CA VAL A 13 -23.82 -32.03 -25.94
C VAL A 13 -23.67 -31.65 -27.42
N SER A 14 -22.57 -30.94 -27.74
CA SER A 14 -21.41 -31.44 -28.54
C SER A 14 -20.41 -30.28 -28.66
N SER A 15 -19.14 -30.30 -28.18
CA SER A 15 -17.99 -31.21 -28.36
C SER A 15 -17.42 -31.24 -29.79
N THR A 16 -16.58 -30.24 -30.10
CA THR A 16 -15.53 -30.14 -31.15
C THR A 16 -15.15 -28.64 -31.19
N ASP A 17 -13.92 -28.13 -31.11
CA ASP A 17 -12.61 -28.65 -31.42
C ASP A 17 -11.54 -27.94 -30.59
N CYS A 18 -10.54 -28.71 -30.17
CA CYS A 18 -9.28 -28.25 -29.62
C CYS A 18 -8.18 -28.75 -30.58
N PRO A 19 -7.38 -27.87 -31.22
CA PRO A 19 -6.15 -28.30 -31.83
C PRO A 19 -4.98 -27.96 -30.91
N LEU A 20 -4.40 -29.00 -30.32
CA LEU A 20 -2.97 -29.05 -30.05
C LEU A 20 -2.26 -29.19 -31.40
N ASP A 21 -1.32 -28.30 -31.70
CA ASP A 21 -0.23 -28.62 -32.62
C ASP A 21 1.13 -28.32 -31.95
N GLN A 22 1.97 -29.34 -32.06
CA GLN A 22 3.30 -29.46 -31.53
C GLN A 22 4.28 -29.19 -32.67
N SER A 23 5.14 -28.17 -32.54
CA SER A 23 6.47 -28.21 -33.14
C SER A 23 7.35 -27.13 -32.50
N GLN A 24 8.31 -27.55 -31.68
CA GLN A 24 9.74 -27.57 -32.03
C GLN A 24 10.35 -26.18 -32.17
N ILE A 25 11.24 -25.82 -31.23
CA ILE A 25 12.68 -25.60 -31.44
C ILE A 25 13.28 -25.15 -30.10
N VAL A 26 14.15 -25.99 -29.54
CA VAL A 26 15.00 -25.68 -28.38
C VAL A 26 16.44 -25.80 -28.85
N PRO A 27 17.31 -24.78 -28.73
CA PRO A 27 18.73 -24.99 -28.88
C PRO A 27 19.36 -25.26 -27.51
N ARG A 28 19.82 -26.50 -27.34
CA ARG A 28 20.93 -26.84 -26.44
C ARG A 28 22.20 -26.17 -26.97
N LYS A 29 23.01 -25.60 -26.08
CA LYS A 29 24.47 -25.86 -26.06
C LYS A 29 25.09 -25.52 -24.71
N ALA A 30 25.44 -26.59 -24.00
CA ALA A 30 26.44 -26.59 -22.96
C ALA A 30 27.82 -26.25 -23.54
N ARG A 31 28.61 -25.43 -22.83
CA ARG A 31 30.07 -25.55 -22.80
C ARG A 31 30.58 -25.34 -21.37
N ARG A 32 31.12 -26.43 -20.82
CA ARG A 32 32.07 -26.47 -19.70
C ARG A 32 33.42 -25.91 -20.16
N CYS A 33 34.10 -25.19 -19.26
CA CYS A 33 35.56 -25.18 -19.01
C CYS A 33 35.74 -24.32 -17.74
N ARG A 34 35.95 -24.84 -16.52
CA ARG A 34 37.11 -25.53 -15.92
C ARG A 34 38.42 -24.73 -15.99
N LEU A 35 38.93 -24.46 -14.78
CA LEU A 35 40.30 -24.07 -14.38
C LEU A 35 40.77 -22.66 -14.75
N LEU A 36 41.09 -21.87 -13.72
CA LEU A 36 42.48 -21.71 -13.30
C LEU A 36 42.57 -21.11 -11.89
N TYR A 37 43.34 -21.83 -11.06
CA TYR A 37 43.95 -21.37 -9.82
C TYR A 37 44.82 -20.13 -10.09
N GLY A 38 44.73 -19.13 -9.21
CA GLY A 38 45.59 -17.96 -9.19
C GLY A 38 46.00 -17.60 -7.77
N ILE A 39 46.98 -18.33 -7.23
CA ILE A 39 47.75 -17.98 -6.03
C ILE A 39 48.86 -17.01 -6.44
N CYS A 40 48.95 -15.82 -5.85
CA CYS A 40 50.15 -14.97 -5.70
C CYS A 40 49.76 -13.59 -5.14
N LYS A 41 50.43 -12.91 -4.21
CA LYS A 41 51.49 -13.21 -3.23
C LYS A 41 51.24 -12.26 -2.05
N ARG A 42 51.47 -12.74 -0.82
CA ARG A 42 51.64 -11.86 0.34
C ARG A 42 53.02 -11.21 0.25
N HIS A 43 53.09 -9.88 0.33
CA HIS A 43 54.32 -9.17 0.68
C HIS A 43 54.19 -8.59 2.09
N PRO A 44 55.22 -8.75 2.94
CA PRO A 44 55.25 -8.16 4.26
C PRO A 44 55.80 -6.74 4.15
N LEU A 45 55.05 -5.75 4.65
CA LEU A 45 55.62 -4.45 4.98
C LEU A 45 55.44 -4.21 6.47
N THR A 46 56.54 -4.42 7.16
CA THR A 46 56.83 -3.91 8.49
C THR A 46 56.82 -2.38 8.46
N SER A 47 55.88 -1.76 9.17
CA SER A 47 56.02 -0.37 9.58
C SER A 47 55.57 -0.21 11.03
N ARG A 48 56.54 0.19 11.86
CA ARG A 48 56.46 0.45 13.31
C ARG A 48 55.32 1.41 13.67
N PRO A 49 54.71 1.26 14.87
CA PRO A 49 53.68 2.19 15.32
C PRO A 49 54.31 3.51 15.76
N VAL A 50 53.94 4.61 15.10
CA VAL A 50 54.22 5.97 15.59
C VAL A 50 53.25 6.27 16.73
N ARG A 51 53.80 6.41 17.94
CA ARG A 51 53.08 6.75 19.17
C ARG A 51 52.56 8.20 19.08
N ARG A 52 51.34 8.40 18.58
CA ARG A 52 50.68 9.71 18.60
C ARG A 52 50.29 10.07 20.04
N ARG A 53 50.87 11.16 20.53
CA ARG A 53 50.50 11.84 21.78
C ARG A 53 48.98 12.05 21.86
N ARG A 54 48.36 11.56 22.94
CA ARG A 54 47.02 11.96 23.38
C ARG A 54 47.05 13.48 23.63
N ARG A 55 46.40 14.26 22.78
CA ARG A 55 45.88 15.58 23.16
C ARG A 55 44.54 15.33 23.86
N SER A 56 44.47 15.71 25.12
CA SER A 56 43.23 15.89 25.87
C SER A 56 42.40 16.98 25.21
N GLY A 57 41.60 16.60 24.23
CA GLY A 57 40.47 17.41 23.78
C GLY A 57 39.37 17.27 24.82
N SER A 58 38.98 18.40 25.43
CA SER A 58 37.75 18.52 26.19
C SER A 58 36.61 17.96 25.35
N VAL A 59 36.04 16.84 25.77
CA VAL A 59 34.78 16.35 25.22
C VAL A 59 33.75 17.39 25.62
N SER A 60 33.50 18.36 24.74
CA SER A 60 32.33 19.22 24.83
C SER A 60 31.15 18.27 24.83
N SER A 61 30.54 18.11 26.00
CA SER A 61 29.27 17.44 26.17
C SER A 61 28.32 18.02 25.12
N VAL A 62 28.01 17.22 24.10
CA VAL A 62 26.87 17.50 23.23
C VAL A 62 25.67 17.38 24.17
N GLN A 63 25.28 18.52 24.73
CA GLN A 63 24.06 18.66 25.49
C GLN A 63 22.94 18.33 24.51
N ARG A 64 22.46 17.09 24.55
CA ARG A 64 21.11 16.78 24.08
C ARG A 64 20.18 17.57 24.99
N SER A 65 19.76 18.73 24.51
CA SER A 65 18.61 19.43 25.06
C SER A 65 17.41 18.49 25.02
N PRO A 66 16.63 18.37 26.10
CA PRO A 66 15.42 17.56 26.09
C PRO A 66 14.44 18.24 25.12
N SER A 67 14.17 17.59 23.99
CA SER A 67 13.15 18.04 23.05
C SER A 67 11.80 18.02 23.75
N SER A 68 11.12 19.17 23.73
CA SER A 68 9.77 19.36 24.25
C SER A 68 8.84 18.19 23.89
N PRO A 69 8.06 17.64 24.85
CA PRO A 69 7.20 16.47 24.65
C PRO A 69 5.99 16.70 23.71
N THR A 70 5.88 17.89 23.10
CA THR A 70 4.78 18.29 22.20
C THR A 70 5.24 18.71 20.80
N ALA A 71 6.50 18.47 20.42
CA ALA A 71 6.99 18.86 19.09
C ALA A 71 6.32 18.03 17.97
N ARG A 72 5.41 18.65 17.23
CA ARG A 72 4.94 18.15 15.93
C ARG A 72 6.04 18.36 14.88
N ARG A 73 6.39 17.31 14.16
CA ARG A 73 7.41 17.34 13.11
C ARG A 73 6.78 16.99 11.77
N VAL A 74 6.97 17.85 10.77
CA VAL A 74 6.61 17.56 9.37
C VAL A 74 7.57 16.51 8.83
N VAL A 75 7.00 15.49 8.18
CA VAL A 75 7.72 14.35 7.61
C VAL A 75 7.52 14.25 6.11
N LEU A 76 6.38 14.70 5.62
CA LEU A 76 6.10 14.95 4.21
C LEU A 76 5.43 16.31 4.09
N ASP A 77 5.93 17.13 3.16
CA ASP A 77 5.25 18.34 2.70
C ASP A 77 4.35 18.04 1.49
N ALA A 78 3.66 19.06 0.97
CA ALA A 78 2.78 18.94 -0.18
C ALA A 78 3.47 18.38 -1.44
N ALA A 79 4.73 18.80 -1.67
CA ALA A 79 5.49 18.36 -2.83
C ALA A 79 5.91 16.89 -2.69
N ASP A 80 6.26 16.46 -1.47
CA ASP A 80 6.52 15.06 -1.16
C ASP A 80 5.29 14.18 -1.34
N ILE A 81 4.12 14.64 -0.85
CA ILE A 81 2.85 13.90 -1.01
C ILE A 81 2.53 13.75 -2.49
N THR A 82 2.63 14.83 -3.28
CA THR A 82 2.41 14.79 -4.72
C THR A 82 3.34 13.77 -5.40
N ARG A 83 4.65 13.82 -5.11
CA ARG A 83 5.62 12.84 -5.65
C ARG A 83 5.28 11.40 -5.25
N ALA A 84 4.88 11.18 -4.00
CA ALA A 84 4.52 9.87 -3.50
C ALA A 84 3.28 9.31 -4.21
N LEU A 85 2.25 10.13 -4.41
CA LEU A 85 1.03 9.73 -5.11
C LEU A 85 1.31 9.45 -6.59
N THR A 86 2.10 10.29 -7.27
CA THR A 86 2.52 10.03 -8.65
C THR A 86 3.24 8.70 -8.78
N ARG A 87 4.18 8.41 -7.86
CA ARG A 87 4.88 7.12 -7.86
C ARG A 87 3.94 5.94 -7.64
N ILE A 88 3.05 6.02 -6.65
CA ILE A 88 2.04 4.97 -6.39
C ILE A 88 1.18 4.74 -7.64
N SER A 89 0.70 5.79 -8.30
CA SER A 89 -0.11 5.67 -9.52
C SER A 89 0.62 4.92 -10.64
N HIS A 90 1.90 5.23 -10.87
CA HIS A 90 2.70 4.50 -11.87
C HIS A 90 2.95 3.04 -11.48
N GLU A 91 3.25 2.75 -10.21
CA GLU A 91 3.43 1.38 -9.72
C GLU A 91 2.16 0.54 -9.88
N ILE A 92 0.98 1.14 -9.60
CA ILE A 92 -0.32 0.49 -9.81
C ILE A 92 -0.52 0.14 -11.28
N LEU A 93 -0.29 1.10 -12.19
CA LEU A 93 -0.45 0.88 -13.63
C LEU A 93 0.52 -0.18 -14.15
N GLU A 94 1.79 -0.11 -13.77
CA GLU A 94 2.80 -1.08 -14.20
C GLU A 94 2.48 -2.49 -13.72
N ARG A 95 2.11 -2.66 -12.45
CA ARG A 95 1.78 -3.96 -11.87
C ARG A 95 0.54 -4.59 -12.49
N ASN A 96 -0.44 -3.78 -12.89
CA ASN A 96 -1.71 -4.24 -13.45
C ASN A 96 -1.75 -4.22 -14.99
N LYS A 97 -0.66 -3.77 -15.65
CA LYS A 97 -0.53 -3.63 -17.10
C LYS A 97 -1.59 -2.68 -17.70
N GLY A 98 -1.76 -1.53 -17.06
CA GLY A 98 -2.74 -0.49 -17.41
C GLY A 98 -3.93 -0.47 -16.44
N SER A 99 -4.95 0.29 -16.81
CA SER A 99 -6.09 0.59 -15.92
C SER A 99 -7.43 -0.02 -16.32
N ALA A 100 -7.48 -0.80 -17.40
CA ALA A 100 -8.71 -1.34 -17.98
C ALA A 100 -9.60 -2.15 -17.01
N ASP A 101 -9.00 -2.82 -16.02
CA ASP A 101 -9.70 -3.66 -15.04
C ASP A 101 -9.68 -3.09 -13.62
N LEU A 102 -9.15 -1.88 -13.44
CA LEU A 102 -8.94 -1.30 -12.11
C LEU A 102 -10.17 -0.56 -11.60
N VAL A 103 -10.40 -0.69 -10.30
CA VAL A 103 -11.33 0.13 -9.52
C VAL A 103 -10.61 0.62 -8.27
N VAL A 104 -10.55 1.93 -8.07
CA VAL A 104 -9.86 2.54 -6.92
C VAL A 104 -10.89 2.91 -5.86
N LEU A 105 -10.83 2.31 -4.68
CA LEU A 105 -11.78 2.58 -3.59
C LEU A 105 -11.04 3.17 -2.39
N GLY A 106 -11.42 4.37 -1.98
CA GLY A 106 -10.88 5.01 -0.78
C GLY A 106 -11.62 4.58 0.48
N ILE A 107 -10.87 4.34 1.55
CA ILE A 107 -11.43 4.14 2.89
C ILE A 107 -11.62 5.53 3.54
N PRO A 108 -12.83 5.89 3.97
CA PRO A 108 -13.09 7.18 4.57
C PRO A 108 -12.31 7.48 5.86
N THR A 109 -11.97 8.76 6.13
CA THR A 109 -12.26 9.96 5.34
C THR A 109 -11.17 10.24 4.29
N ARG A 110 -9.93 10.45 4.74
CA ARG A 110 -8.80 10.92 3.92
C ARG A 110 -8.41 9.96 2.79
N GLY A 111 -8.61 8.65 2.97
CA GLY A 111 -8.36 7.66 1.92
C GLY A 111 -9.20 7.91 0.66
N VAL A 112 -10.39 8.52 0.78
CA VAL A 112 -11.23 8.89 -0.38
C VAL A 112 -10.62 10.02 -1.19
N ALA A 113 -10.11 11.07 -0.55
CA ALA A 113 -9.39 12.14 -1.26
C ALA A 113 -8.14 11.60 -1.96
N LEU A 114 -7.36 10.76 -1.26
CA LEU A 114 -6.18 10.12 -1.85
C LEU A 114 -6.55 9.21 -3.04
N ALA A 115 -7.63 8.43 -2.95
CA ALA A 115 -8.11 7.59 -4.04
C ALA A 115 -8.46 8.41 -5.29
N ARG A 116 -9.15 9.54 -5.11
CA ARG A 116 -9.49 10.47 -6.21
C ARG A 116 -8.24 11.07 -6.85
N ARG A 117 -7.26 11.50 -6.04
CA ARG A 117 -5.98 12.02 -6.55
C ARG A 117 -5.21 10.95 -7.33
N ILE A 118 -5.13 9.72 -6.81
CA ILE A 118 -4.46 8.59 -7.49
C ILE A 118 -5.14 8.28 -8.83
N ALA A 119 -6.48 8.18 -8.84
CA ALA A 119 -7.25 7.90 -10.05
C ALA A 119 -7.10 9.02 -11.10
N SER A 120 -7.05 10.28 -10.67
CA SER A 120 -6.80 11.43 -11.56
C SER A 120 -5.42 11.34 -12.22
N VAL A 121 -4.36 11.05 -11.45
CA VAL A 121 -3.01 10.87 -12.00
C VAL A 121 -2.96 9.69 -12.97
N MET A 122 -3.60 8.56 -12.64
CA MET A 122 -3.65 7.42 -13.54
C MET A 122 -4.39 7.74 -14.83
N GLY A 123 -5.52 8.46 -14.75
CA GLY A 123 -6.29 8.82 -15.93
C GLY A 123 -5.57 9.81 -16.86
N GLN A 124 -4.71 10.68 -16.32
CA GLN A 124 -3.82 11.52 -17.12
C GLN A 124 -2.80 10.68 -17.92
N VAL A 125 -2.30 9.59 -17.35
CA VAL A 125 -1.32 8.70 -17.98
C VAL A 125 -1.96 7.83 -19.06
N GLU A 126 -3.16 7.29 -18.78
CA GLU A 126 -3.86 6.34 -19.66
C GLU A 126 -4.78 7.04 -20.68
N ALA A 127 -4.93 8.36 -20.57
CA ALA A 127 -5.82 9.20 -21.38
C ALA A 127 -7.31 8.79 -21.34
N HIS A 128 -7.75 8.18 -20.23
CA HIS A 128 -9.15 7.89 -19.95
C HIS A 128 -9.39 7.85 -18.44
N ASP A 129 -10.64 8.01 -18.00
CA ASP A 129 -10.97 7.99 -16.58
C ASP A 129 -10.77 6.61 -15.96
N VAL A 130 -10.21 6.57 -14.75
CA VAL A 130 -10.11 5.37 -13.92
C VAL A 130 -11.24 5.38 -12.89
N PRO A 131 -12.10 4.35 -12.82
CA PRO A 131 -13.21 4.31 -11.88
C PRO A 131 -12.73 4.44 -10.43
N SER A 132 -13.25 5.44 -9.71
CA SER A 132 -12.93 5.68 -8.30
C SER A 132 -14.18 5.85 -7.44
N GLY A 133 -14.12 5.40 -6.19
CA GLY A 133 -15.24 5.45 -5.25
C GLY A 133 -14.81 5.44 -3.78
N SER A 134 -15.77 5.23 -2.89
CA SER A 134 -15.57 5.14 -1.45
C SER A 134 -16.14 3.82 -0.90
N LEU A 135 -15.51 3.30 0.15
CA LEU A 135 -16.00 2.13 0.88
C LEU A 135 -16.07 2.43 2.37
N ASP A 136 -17.27 2.68 2.89
CA ASP A 136 -17.47 2.86 4.32
C ASP A 136 -17.36 1.54 5.06
N ILE A 137 -16.53 1.54 6.10
CA ILE A 137 -16.21 0.37 6.91
C ILE A 137 -16.74 0.49 8.33
N THR A 138 -17.47 1.57 8.64
CA THR A 138 -17.87 1.92 10.00
C THR A 138 -18.57 0.75 10.70
N MET A 139 -19.48 0.06 10.00
CA MET A 139 -20.22 -1.10 10.52
C MET A 139 -19.39 -2.39 10.67
N TYR A 140 -18.21 -2.45 10.07
CA TYR A 140 -17.34 -3.64 10.03
C TYR A 140 -16.21 -3.61 11.05
N ARG A 141 -16.10 -2.52 11.80
CA ARG A 141 -15.04 -2.35 12.79
C ARG A 141 -15.25 -3.25 14.01
N ASP A 142 -14.18 -3.89 14.45
CA ASP A 142 -14.20 -4.80 15.60
C ASP A 142 -14.24 -4.07 16.96
N ASP A 143 -14.00 -2.76 16.96
CA ASP A 143 -13.95 -1.91 18.16
C ASP A 143 -15.20 -1.04 18.37
N LEU A 144 -16.29 -1.32 17.65
CA LEU A 144 -17.56 -0.57 17.72
C LEU A 144 -18.12 -0.39 19.14
N ARG A 145 -17.89 -1.35 20.03
CA ARG A 145 -18.36 -1.28 21.44
C ARG A 145 -17.43 -0.49 22.36
N LEU A 146 -16.20 -0.23 21.93
CA LEU A 146 -15.13 0.35 22.75
C LEU A 146 -14.84 1.81 22.41
N ARG A 147 -15.32 2.29 21.25
CA ARG A 147 -15.11 3.65 20.78
C ARG A 147 -16.42 4.36 20.50
N PRO A 148 -16.45 5.70 20.56
CA PRO A 148 -17.62 6.48 20.16
C PRO A 148 -18.04 6.11 18.73
N ALA A 149 -19.35 6.08 18.50
CA ALA A 149 -19.90 5.86 17.17
C ALA A 149 -19.37 6.94 16.22
N ARG A 150 -18.83 6.51 15.07
CA ARG A 150 -18.53 7.41 13.96
C ARG A 150 -19.80 7.59 13.12
N THR A 151 -19.94 8.75 12.51
CA THR A 151 -20.98 9.00 11.51
C THR A 151 -20.77 8.06 10.33
N LEU A 152 -21.84 7.43 9.86
CA LEU A 152 -21.80 6.63 8.64
C LEU A 152 -21.49 7.54 7.44
N GLU A 153 -20.59 7.08 6.57
CA GLU A 153 -20.29 7.74 5.31
C GLU A 153 -20.84 6.90 4.14
N PRO A 154 -21.23 7.53 3.02
CA PRO A 154 -21.76 6.78 1.89
C PRO A 154 -20.67 5.90 1.27
N THR A 155 -21.03 4.64 1.01
CA THR A 155 -20.27 3.75 0.13
C THR A 155 -20.68 4.03 -1.31
N GLU A 156 -19.76 4.54 -2.11
CA GLU A 156 -19.98 4.90 -3.50
C GLU A 156 -19.15 3.97 -4.38
N ILE A 157 -19.81 3.00 -5.02
CA ILE A 157 -19.17 2.06 -5.94
C ILE A 157 -19.44 2.53 -7.37
N PRO A 158 -18.42 2.62 -8.24
CA PRO A 158 -18.62 2.98 -9.64
C PRO A 158 -19.59 2.03 -10.35
N PRO A 159 -20.29 2.48 -11.42
CA PRO A 159 -21.29 1.66 -12.13
C PRO A 159 -20.76 0.32 -12.66
N ARG A 160 -19.46 0.23 -12.94
CA ARG A 160 -18.78 -1.01 -13.33
C ARG A 160 -18.87 -2.10 -12.25
N GLY A 161 -19.07 -1.73 -10.99
CA GLY A 161 -19.03 -2.64 -9.85
C GLY A 161 -17.60 -3.09 -9.51
N VAL A 162 -17.50 -4.08 -8.62
CA VAL A 162 -16.23 -4.67 -8.17
C VAL A 162 -16.04 -6.12 -8.63
N ASP A 163 -17.06 -6.72 -9.22
CA ASP A 163 -17.04 -8.13 -9.62
C ASP A 163 -16.01 -8.40 -10.72
N GLY A 164 -15.11 -9.36 -10.48
CA GLY A 164 -14.05 -9.72 -11.42
C GLY A 164 -12.98 -8.63 -11.65
N ALA A 165 -13.12 -7.46 -11.00
CA ALA A 165 -12.20 -6.34 -11.12
C ALA A 165 -10.94 -6.52 -10.27
N VAL A 166 -9.93 -5.72 -10.55
CA VAL A 166 -8.81 -5.50 -9.63
C VAL A 166 -9.14 -4.26 -8.79
N VAL A 167 -9.42 -4.47 -7.51
CA VAL A 167 -9.75 -3.39 -6.59
C VAL A 167 -8.49 -2.93 -5.89
N VAL A 168 -8.19 -1.63 -5.96
CA VAL A 168 -7.12 -1.00 -5.18
C VAL A 168 -7.78 -0.24 -4.03
N LEU A 169 -7.66 -0.77 -2.81
CA LEU A 169 -8.05 -0.06 -1.60
C LEU A 169 -7.01 1.01 -1.27
N VAL A 170 -7.47 2.20 -0.91
CA VAL A 170 -6.61 3.34 -0.58
C VAL A 170 -6.88 3.81 0.85
N ASP A 171 -5.82 3.88 1.66
CA ASP A 171 -5.85 4.40 3.03
C ASP A 171 -4.74 5.43 3.26
N ASP A 172 -4.89 6.30 4.25
CA ASP A 172 -3.90 7.33 4.54
C ASP A 172 -2.68 6.73 5.30
N VAL A 173 -2.94 5.96 6.34
CA VAL A 173 -1.90 5.40 7.23
C VAL A 173 -2.16 3.93 7.56
N LEU A 174 -1.25 3.05 7.13
CA LEU A 174 -1.27 1.65 7.55
C LEU A 174 -0.58 1.46 8.91
N PHE A 175 -1.38 1.07 9.92
CA PHE A 175 -0.92 0.80 11.29
C PHE A 175 -1.13 -0.67 11.69
N SER A 176 -2.13 -0.98 12.52
CA SER A 176 -2.38 -2.35 13.02
C SER A 176 -2.90 -3.31 11.95
N GLY A 177 -3.52 -2.77 10.89
CA GLY A 177 -4.19 -3.52 9.81
C GLY A 177 -5.69 -3.75 10.03
N ARG A 178 -6.26 -3.35 11.18
CA ARG A 178 -7.69 -3.59 11.49
C ARG A 178 -8.65 -2.83 10.57
N THR A 179 -8.31 -1.60 10.18
CA THR A 179 -9.05 -0.80 9.19
C THR A 179 -9.18 -1.54 7.87
N VAL A 180 -8.06 -2.06 7.34
CA VAL A 180 -8.03 -2.80 6.07
C VAL A 180 -8.80 -4.12 6.18
N ARG A 181 -8.68 -4.83 7.30
CA ARG A 181 -9.49 -6.04 7.53
C ARG A 181 -10.99 -5.74 7.45
N ALA A 182 -11.45 -4.69 8.12
CA ALA A 182 -12.84 -4.26 8.03
C ALA A 182 -13.25 -3.85 6.60
N ALA A 183 -12.33 -3.24 5.84
CA ALA A 183 -12.54 -2.94 4.42
C ALA A 183 -12.67 -4.19 3.56
N LEU A 184 -11.88 -5.24 3.81
CA LEU A 184 -12.00 -6.51 3.12
C LEU A 184 -13.34 -7.20 3.41
N ASP A 185 -13.79 -7.14 4.67
CA ASP A 185 -15.09 -7.67 5.09
C ASP A 185 -16.23 -6.89 4.38
N ALA A 186 -16.17 -5.55 4.38
CA ALA A 186 -17.15 -4.68 3.68
C ALA A 186 -17.18 -4.92 2.17
N LEU A 187 -16.01 -5.02 1.53
CA LEU A 187 -15.90 -5.30 0.10
C LEU A 187 -16.50 -6.66 -0.27
N GLY A 188 -16.41 -7.64 0.64
CA GLY A 188 -17.05 -8.95 0.53
C GLY A 188 -18.57 -8.91 0.54
N ASP A 189 -19.19 -7.87 1.10
CA ASP A 189 -20.66 -7.70 1.00
C ASP A 189 -21.05 -6.95 -0.27
N VAL A 190 -20.15 -6.16 -0.84
CA VAL A 190 -20.37 -5.43 -2.11
C VAL A 190 -20.25 -6.33 -3.33
N GLY A 191 -19.25 -7.23 -3.38
CA GLY A 191 -19.05 -8.09 -4.54
C GLY A 191 -17.84 -9.02 -4.44
N ARG A 192 -17.38 -9.55 -5.58
CA ARG A 192 -16.33 -10.56 -5.69
C ARG A 192 -15.21 -10.09 -6.64
N PRO A 193 -14.28 -9.25 -6.16
CA PRO A 193 -13.12 -8.83 -6.95
C PRO A 193 -12.20 -10.02 -7.26
N ARG A 194 -11.53 -9.95 -8.41
CA ARG A 194 -10.52 -10.95 -8.83
C ARG A 194 -9.25 -10.82 -7.99
N VAL A 195 -8.85 -9.59 -7.70
CA VAL A 195 -7.69 -9.26 -6.87
C VAL A 195 -8.03 -8.03 -6.03
N VAL A 196 -7.60 -8.02 -4.78
CA VAL A 196 -7.61 -6.82 -3.93
C VAL A 196 -6.17 -6.45 -3.63
N GLN A 197 -5.83 -5.19 -3.90
CA GLN A 197 -4.53 -4.59 -3.62
C GLN A 197 -4.71 -3.45 -2.61
N LEU A 198 -3.64 -3.11 -1.89
CA LEU A 198 -3.66 -2.01 -0.92
C LEU A 198 -2.59 -0.96 -1.24
N ALA A 199 -3.03 0.28 -1.44
CA ALA A 199 -2.17 1.45 -1.56
C ALA A 199 -2.32 2.34 -0.32
N VAL A 200 -1.21 2.75 0.27
CA VAL A 200 -1.21 3.67 1.41
C VAL A 200 -0.19 4.78 1.25
N LEU A 201 -0.54 5.98 1.73
CA LEU A 201 0.41 7.09 1.73
C LEU A 201 1.56 6.83 2.71
N VAL A 202 1.24 6.37 3.93
CA VAL A 202 2.24 6.08 4.96
C VAL A 202 2.10 4.68 5.52
N ASP A 203 3.22 3.96 5.60
CA ASP A 203 3.33 2.74 6.39
C ASP A 203 4.13 3.03 7.66
N ARG A 204 3.49 2.93 8.82
CA ARG A 204 4.12 3.17 10.11
C ARG A 204 4.50 1.92 10.91
N GLY A 205 4.30 0.73 10.35
CA GLY A 205 4.57 -0.55 11.01
C GLY A 205 3.56 -0.93 12.11
N HIS A 206 4.03 -1.71 13.09
CA HIS A 206 3.24 -2.19 14.26
C HIS A 206 1.99 -3.00 13.91
N ARG A 207 2.15 -3.91 12.94
CA ARG A 207 1.08 -4.80 12.50
C ARG A 207 0.59 -5.71 13.62
N GLN A 208 -0.72 -5.80 13.76
CA GLN A 208 -1.41 -6.79 14.59
C GLN A 208 -2.07 -7.88 13.76
N LEU A 209 -2.30 -7.61 12.48
CA LEU A 209 -2.80 -8.55 11.48
C LEU A 209 -1.75 -8.75 10.38
N PRO A 210 -1.70 -9.92 9.71
CA PRO A 210 -0.74 -10.22 8.65
C PRO A 210 -1.08 -9.51 7.33
N ILE A 211 -1.32 -8.19 7.39
CA ILE A 211 -1.72 -7.35 6.26
C ILE A 211 -0.55 -6.43 5.91
N ARG A 212 -0.22 -6.35 4.62
CA ARG A 212 0.80 -5.46 4.06
C ARG A 212 0.20 -4.67 2.90
N ALA A 213 0.70 -3.45 2.71
CA ALA A 213 0.40 -2.68 1.53
C ALA A 213 1.23 -3.18 0.35
N ASP A 214 0.61 -3.17 -0.82
CA ASP A 214 1.26 -3.42 -2.10
C ASP A 214 2.02 -2.18 -2.58
N PHE A 215 1.46 -1.00 -2.32
CA PHE A 215 2.01 0.28 -2.72
C PHE A 215 2.11 1.20 -1.51
N VAL A 216 3.30 1.76 -1.28
CA VAL A 216 3.58 2.58 -0.09
C VAL A 216 4.22 3.88 -0.52
N GLY A 217 3.65 5.01 -0.10
CA GLY A 217 4.20 6.34 -0.33
C GLY A 217 5.47 6.59 0.48
N LYS A 218 5.43 6.33 1.79
CA LYS A 218 6.62 6.39 2.66
C LYS A 218 6.54 5.38 3.79
N ASN A 219 7.63 4.63 3.95
CA ASN A 219 7.85 3.83 5.15
C ASN A 219 8.40 4.73 6.26
N LEU A 220 7.72 4.76 7.39
CA LEU A 220 8.01 5.65 8.50
C LEU A 220 8.11 4.84 9.79
N PRO A 221 9.31 4.40 10.19
CA PRO A 221 9.51 3.73 11.46
C PRO A 221 9.08 4.67 12.58
N THR A 222 8.06 4.27 13.35
CA THR A 222 7.54 5.03 14.49
C THR A 222 7.65 4.21 15.76
N SER A 223 7.58 4.85 16.92
CA SER A 223 7.25 4.17 18.17
C SER A 223 5.74 3.98 18.32
N LEU A 224 5.31 3.09 19.22
CA LEU A 224 3.88 2.92 19.54
C LEU A 224 3.26 4.16 20.19
N LEU A 225 4.09 5.01 20.82
CA LEU A 225 3.65 6.25 21.46
C LEU A 225 3.57 7.42 20.47
N GLU A 226 4.11 7.28 19.26
CA GLU A 226 3.99 8.32 18.25
C GLU A 226 2.64 8.23 17.53
N THR A 227 2.12 9.37 17.11
CA THR A 227 0.93 9.49 16.25
C THR A 227 1.36 10.06 14.91
N VAL A 228 0.87 9.45 13.83
CA VAL A 228 0.99 9.99 12.47
C VAL A 228 -0.33 10.67 12.14
N GLN A 229 -0.28 11.94 11.76
CA GLN A 229 -1.43 12.70 11.29
C GLN A 229 -1.19 13.09 9.84
N VAL A 230 -2.15 12.79 8.98
CA VAL A 230 -2.18 13.26 7.60
C VAL A 230 -3.13 14.45 7.54
N SER A 231 -2.67 15.54 6.93
CA SER A 231 -3.42 16.74 6.57
C SER A 231 -3.55 16.74 5.06
N LEU A 232 -4.75 16.94 4.55
CA LEU A 232 -4.99 17.08 3.11
C LEU A 232 -5.78 18.36 2.85
N ASP A 233 -5.44 19.04 1.75
CA ASP A 233 -6.07 20.30 1.33
C ASP A 233 -7.61 20.25 1.35
N GLU A 234 -8.21 19.13 0.91
CA GLU A 234 -9.67 18.97 0.84
C GLU A 234 -10.39 18.99 2.19
N TYR A 235 -9.67 18.74 3.30
CA TYR A 235 -10.24 18.64 4.64
C TYR A 235 -9.66 19.64 5.62
N ASP A 236 -8.35 19.89 5.52
CA ASP A 236 -7.56 20.59 6.53
C ASP A 236 -6.95 21.92 5.99
N GLY A 237 -7.00 22.14 4.66
CA GLY A 237 -6.50 23.36 3.99
C GLY A 237 -4.98 23.37 3.72
N ASP A 238 -4.30 22.26 4.01
CA ASP A 238 -2.90 22.04 3.68
C ASP A 238 -2.60 20.55 3.45
N ASP A 239 -1.57 20.27 2.65
CA ASP A 239 -1.04 18.93 2.44
C ASP A 239 0.21 18.73 3.30
N ALA A 240 0.10 17.89 4.33
CA ALA A 240 1.24 17.56 5.20
C ALA A 240 1.08 16.20 5.89
N VAL A 241 2.20 15.54 6.17
CA VAL A 241 2.24 14.42 7.12
C VAL A 241 3.08 14.81 8.33
N LEU A 242 2.47 14.72 9.50
CA LEU A 242 3.03 15.12 10.78
C LEU A 242 3.23 13.90 11.68
N ILE A 243 4.32 13.88 12.44
CA ILE A 243 4.47 12.99 13.61
C ILE A 243 4.44 13.83 14.88
N SER A 244 3.72 13.36 15.90
CA SER A 244 3.85 13.85 17.26
C SER A 244 4.00 12.70 18.26
N ALA A 245 4.68 12.96 19.39
CA ALA A 245 4.55 12.10 20.55
C ALA A 245 3.12 12.16 21.09
N ALA A 246 2.62 11.06 21.67
CA ALA A 246 1.33 11.03 22.34
C ALA A 246 1.28 12.10 23.44
N LYS A 247 0.20 12.87 23.48
CA LYS A 247 -0.12 13.65 24.68
C LYS A 247 -0.34 12.64 25.82
N GLU A 248 0.38 12.79 26.92
CA GLU A 248 -0.09 12.26 28.20
C GLU A 248 -1.43 12.94 28.48
N THR A 249 -2.53 12.22 28.29
CA THR A 249 -3.84 12.68 28.72
C THR A 249 -3.79 12.69 30.24
N GLY A 250 -3.60 13.88 30.83
CA GLY A 250 -3.73 14.08 32.27
C GLY A 250 -5.08 13.54 32.74
N SER A 251 -5.02 12.74 33.81
CA SER A 251 -6.16 12.10 34.50
C SER A 251 -7.28 13.06 34.85
#